data_AF-A0A453B0T0-F1
#
_entry.id   AF-A0A453B0T0-F1
#
_cell.length_a   1.000
_cell.length_b   1.000
_cell.length_c   1.000
_cell.angle_alpha   90.00
_cell.angle_beta   90.00
_cell.angle_gamma   90.00
#
_symmetry.space_group_name_H-M   'P 1'
#
loop_
_entity.id
_entity.type
_entity.pdbx_description
1 polymer ?
#
loop_
_entity_poly.entity_id
_entity_poly.type
_entity_poly.pdbx_seq_one_letter_code
_entity_poly.pdbx_strand_id
1 'polypeptide(L)' 'MNRYGLLTEEQNKLDYVLALTVDNFLQRRLQTIVFKNGMAKSIHHARVLIRQRHIRLGIHTNPSLLCML' A
#
# COMPACT_ATOMS: atom_id res chain seq x y z
N MET A 1 -7.67 -7.92 9.60
CA MET A 1 -6.96 -7.82 8.31
C MET A 1 -7.82 -7.33 7.14
N ASN A 2 -9.16 -7.41 7.19
CA ASN A 2 -10.03 -6.98 6.07
C ASN A 2 -9.95 -5.49 5.73
N ARG A 3 -9.68 -4.62 6.72
CA ARG A 3 -9.52 -3.16 6.50
C ARG A 3 -8.30 -2.75 5.67
N TYR A 4 -7.35 -3.66 5.48
CA TYR A 4 -6.18 -3.43 4.63
C TYR A 4 -6.35 -4.00 3.22
N GLY A 5 -7.52 -4.56 2.90
CA GLY A 5 -7.78 -5.26 1.64
C GLY A 5 -6.86 -6.47 1.41
N LEU A 6 -6.19 -6.97 2.46
CA LEU A 6 -5.25 -8.09 2.36
C LEU A 6 -5.94 -9.44 2.12
N LEU A 7 -7.23 -9.52 2.44
CA LEU A 7 -8.07 -10.71 2.31
C LEU A 7 -9.38 -10.28 1.65
N THR A 8 -9.79 -10.99 0.60
CA THR A 8 -11.16 -10.92 0.07
C THR A 8 -12.11 -11.66 1.01
N GLU A 9 -13.39 -11.28 1.04
CA GLU A 9 -14.34 -11.80 2.04
C GLU A 9 -14.51 -13.34 2.00
N GLU A 10 -14.22 -13.94 0.84
CA GLU A 10 -14.23 -15.39 0.61
C GLU A 10 -13.02 -16.12 1.25
N GLN A 11 -11.93 -15.40 1.56
CA GLN A 11 -10.69 -15.91 2.14
C GLN A 11 -10.54 -15.57 3.63
N ASN A 12 -11.64 -15.26 4.32
CA ASN A 12 -11.69 -15.02 5.78
C ASN A 12 -11.44 -16.28 6.63
N LYS A 13 -10.55 -17.18 6.21
CA LYS A 13 -10.09 -18.33 6.99
C LYS A 13 -8.78 -17.99 7.69
N LEU A 14 -8.63 -18.46 8.92
CA LEU A 14 -7.46 -18.20 9.78
C LEU A 14 -6.15 -18.67 9.12
N ASP A 15 -6.20 -19.74 8.34
CA ASP A 15 -5.05 -20.28 7.59
C ASP A 15 -4.42 -19.27 6.62
N TYR A 16 -5.23 -18.41 5.99
CA TYR A 16 -4.73 -17.40 5.06
C TYR A 16 -4.03 -16.24 5.78
N VAL A 17 -4.41 -15.95 7.02
CA VAL A 17 -3.72 -14.95 7.86
C VAL A 17 -2.33 -15.47 8.25
N LEU A 18 -2.21 -16.77 8.51
CA LEU A 18 -0.93 -17.41 8.84
C LEU A 18 0.00 -17.52 7.63
N ALA A 19 -0.55 -17.62 6.42
CA ALA A 19 0.20 -17.65 5.17
C ALA A 19 0.62 -16.26 4.63
N LEU A 20 0.35 -15.17 5.37
CA LEU A 20 0.73 -13.81 4.93
C LEU A 20 2.25 -13.64 4.86
N THR A 21 2.76 -13.40 3.66
CA THR A 21 4.16 -13.07 3.42
C THR A 21 4.41 -11.57 3.52
N VAL A 22 5.68 -11.19 3.77
CA VAL A 22 6.11 -9.78 3.81
C VAL A 22 5.85 -9.06 2.49
N ASP A 23 5.88 -9.78 1.36
CA ASP A 23 5.61 -9.23 0.03
C ASP A 23 4.21 -8.60 -0.07
N ASN A 24 3.19 -9.26 0.49
CA ASN A 24 1.82 -8.77 0.49
C ASN A 24 1.71 -7.38 1.17
N PHE A 25 2.49 -7.15 2.22
CA PHE A 25 2.55 -5.85 2.89
C PHE A 25 3.31 -4.80 2.06
N LEU A 26 4.41 -5.18 1.41
CA LEU A 26 5.19 -4.28 0.54
C LEU A 26 4.38 -3.78 -0.65
N GLN A 27 3.53 -4.64 -1.22
CA GLN A 27 2.67 -4.27 -2.35
C GLN A 27 1.59 -3.23 -1.99
N ARG A 28 1.14 -3.20 -0.72
CA ARG A 28 0.10 -2.28 -0.24
C ARG A 28 0.63 -0.93 0.26
N ARG A 29 1.95 -0.70 0.21
CA ARG A 29 2.56 0.58 0.58
C ARG A 29 2.26 1.64 -0.47
N LEU A 30 1.94 2.85 -0.03
CA LEU A 30 1.72 4.01 -0.88
C LEU A 30 2.83 4.21 -1.94
N GLN A 31 4.10 3.99 -1.58
CA GLN A 31 5.23 4.10 -2.53
C GLN A 31 5.10 3.14 -3.71
N THR A 32 4.75 1.89 -3.44
CA THR A 32 4.59 0.83 -4.46
C THR A 32 3.34 1.07 -5.30
N ILE A 33 2.26 1.54 -4.68
CA ILE A 33 1.00 1.87 -5.37
C ILE A 33 1.22 3.04 -6.34
N VAL A 34 1.90 4.10 -5.91
CA VAL A 34 2.24 5.26 -6.77
C VAL A 34 3.13 4.85 -7.95
N PHE A 35 4.06 3.93 -7.72
CA PHE A 35 4.89 3.38 -8.78
C PHE A 35 4.07 2.52 -9.76
N LYS A 36 3.23 1.60 -9.26
CA LYS A 36 2.35 0.75 -10.07
C LYS A 36 1.33 1.56 -10.88
N ASN A 37 0.84 2.69 -10.34
CA ASN A 37 -0.08 3.59 -11.01
C ASN A 37 0.61 4.51 -12.05
N GLY A 38 1.92 4.36 -12.27
CA GLY A 38 2.65 5.13 -13.28
C GLY A 38 2.90 6.60 -12.94
N MET A 39 2.55 7.05 -11.73
CA MET A 39 2.73 8.44 -11.30
C MET A 39 4.20 8.78 -10.99
N ALA A 40 5.04 7.77 -10.78
CA ALA A 40 6.47 7.94 -10.52
C ALA A 40 7.31 6.99 -11.36
N LYS A 41 8.43 7.50 -11.88
CA LYS A 41 9.42 6.71 -12.65
C LYS A 41 10.17 5.65 -11.83
N SER A 42 10.19 5.76 -10.49
CA SER A 42 10.90 4.85 -9.57
C SER A 42 10.33 4.96 -8.15
N ILE A 43 10.59 3.97 -7.31
CA ILE A 43 10.19 3.94 -5.88
C ILE A 43 10.79 5.14 -5.11
N HIS A 44 12.03 5.52 -5.42
CA HIS A 44 12.66 6.69 -4.80
C HIS A 44 11.98 8.00 -5.21
N HIS A 45 11.58 8.10 -6.48
CA HIS A 45 10.84 9.26 -6.98
C HIS A 45 9.46 9.35 -6.32
N ALA A 46 8.73 8.23 -6.18
CA ALA A 46 7.47 8.18 -5.45
C ALA A 46 7.63 8.72 -4.01
N ARG A 47 8.71 8.35 -3.32
CA ARG A 47 9.01 8.83 -1.96
C ARG A 47 9.22 10.36 -1.90
N VAL A 48 9.89 10.94 -2.88
CA VAL A 48 10.09 12.39 -2.97
C VAL A 48 8.75 13.11 -3.20
N LEU A 49 7.93 12.62 -4.12
CA LEU A 49 6.61 13.18 -4.40
C LEU A 49 5.69 13.15 -3.18
N ILE A 50 5.72 12.08 -2.39
CA ILE A 50 4.96 11.97 -1.14
C ILE A 50 5.48 12.97 -0.10
N ARG A 51 6.80 13.09 0.07
CA ARG A 51 7.41 14.06 1.00
C ARG A 51 7.07 15.50 0.62
N GLN A 52 7.06 15.81 -0.67
CA GLN A 52 6.68 17.13 -1.20
C GLN A 52 5.16 17.36 -1.19
N ARG A 53 4.36 16.39 -0.75
CA ARG A 53 2.89 16.43 -0.68
C ARG A 53 2.20 16.61 -2.04
N HIS A 54 2.85 16.23 -3.13
CA HIS A 54 2.25 16.23 -4.48
C HIS A 54 1.20 15.12 -4.65
N ILE A 55 1.25 14.09 -3.79
CA ILE A 55 0.34 12.95 -3.81
C ILE A 55 -0.33 12.84 -2.43
N ARG A 56 -1.65 12.67 -2.44
CA ARG A 56 -2.48 12.51 -1.24
C ARG A 56 -3.33 11.25 -1.37
N LEU A 57 -3.41 10.47 -0.30
CA LEU A 57 -4.39 9.38 -0.15
C LEU A 57 -5.34 9.77 0.97
N GLY A 58 -6.54 10.24 0.62
CA GLY A 58 -7.50 10.75 1.58
C GLY A 58 -6.92 11.88 2.44
N ILE A 59 -6.90 11.69 3.76
CA ILE A 59 -6.55 12.70 4.78
C ILE A 59 -5.07 12.70 5.21
N HIS A 60 -4.25 11.74 4.78
CA HIS A 60 -2.88 11.57 5.29
C HIS A 60 -1.81 11.47 4.20
N THR A 61 -0.59 11.93 4.52
CA THR A 61 0.56 12.06 3.60
C THR A 61 1.79 11.25 4.05
N ASN A 62 1.62 10.24 4.90
CA ASN A 62 2.77 9.45 5.37
C ASN A 62 3.20 8.38 4.35
N PRO A 63 4.49 8.29 3.99
CA PRO A 63 5.01 7.37 2.97
C PRO A 63 5.01 5.89 3.38
N SER A 64 4.89 5.61 4.67
CA SER A 64 4.74 4.25 5.24
C SER A 64 3.29 3.82 5.41
N LEU A 65 2.30 4.67 5.09
CA LEU A 65 0.90 4.28 5.20
C LEU A 65 0.62 3.11 4.26
N LEU A 66 0.12 2.04 4.87
CA LEU A 66 -0.59 1.00 4.13
C LEU A 66 -1.88 1.65 3.64
N CYS A 67 -2.08 1.67 2.33
CA CYS A 67 -3.22 2.36 1.74
C CYS A 67 -4.52 1.63 2.12
N MET A 68 -5.33 2.25 2.99
CA MET A 68 -6.69 1.80 3.28
C MET A 68 -7.62 2.44 2.24
N LEU A 69 -7.87 1.71 1.15
CA LEU A 69 -9.03 1.89 0.28
C LEU A 69 -9.84 0.60 0.36
#